data_AF-A0A523ZLL7-F1
#
_entry.id   AF-A0A523ZLL7-F1
#
_cell.length_a   1.000
_cell.length_b   1.000
_cell.length_c   1.000
_cell.angle_alpha   90.00
_cell.angle_beta   90.00
_cell.angle_gamma   90.00
#
_symmetry.space_group_name_H-M   'P 1'
#
loop_
_entity.id
_entity.type
_entity.pdbx_description
1 polymer ?
#
loop_
_entity_poly.entity_id
_entity_poly.type
_entity_poly.pdbx_seq_one_letter_code
_entity_poly.pdbx_strand_id
1 'polypeptide(L)'
;MLRASHRKVSEPPFKYMGLPFHRSFKEDIAPLPAEKPVQLVFDLHPTSNIFDAGHRIRVTIACADQSNFQTPELSPPPQITIYQNSNHASSISLPVVSPGIAFTDTKTFIIIVSVVIVLVFAVIFLYLYLRSRLKT
;
A
#
# COMPACT_ATOMS: atom_id res chain seq x y z
N MET A 1 -3.29 -15.21 0.16
CA MET A 1 -4.25 -16.33 0.31
C MET A 1 -4.04 -16.95 1.68
N LEU A 2 -5.08 -17.41 2.38
CA LEU A 2 -4.98 -17.93 3.75
C LEU A 2 -5.83 -19.19 3.89
N ARG A 3 -5.24 -20.29 4.36
CA ARG A 3 -6.00 -21.45 4.83
C ARG A 3 -6.55 -21.13 6.22
N ALA A 4 -7.86 -21.24 6.42
CA ALA A 4 -8.52 -20.80 7.66
C ALA A 4 -8.00 -21.49 8.94
N SER A 5 -7.43 -22.69 8.83
CA SER A 5 -6.78 -23.37 9.94
C SER A 5 -5.43 -22.77 10.35
N HIS A 6 -4.80 -21.97 9.48
CA HIS A 6 -3.54 -21.26 9.74
C HIS A 6 -3.77 -19.79 10.12
N ARG A 7 -4.97 -19.43 10.58
CA ARG A 7 -5.34 -18.04 10.95
C ARG A 7 -4.58 -17.45 12.14
N LYS A 8 -3.78 -18.24 12.85
CA LYS A 8 -3.02 -17.76 14.01
C LYS A 8 -2.02 -16.71 13.55
N VAL A 9 -2.10 -15.53 14.14
CA VAL A 9 -1.14 -14.43 13.92
C VAL A 9 0.03 -14.63 14.89
N SER A 10 1.24 -14.34 14.43
CA SER A 10 2.47 -14.47 15.20
C SER A 10 3.35 -13.25 15.02
N GLU A 11 4.34 -13.07 15.90
CA GLU A 11 5.33 -12.02 15.74
C GLU A 11 6.25 -12.34 14.53
N PRO A 12 6.43 -11.40 13.59
CA PRO A 12 7.31 -11.58 12.45
C PRO A 12 8.79 -11.50 12.85
N PRO A 13 9.69 -12.30 12.24
CA PRO A 13 11.14 -12.25 12.52
C PRO A 13 11.84 -11.04 11.87
N PHE A 14 11.08 -10.12 11.27
CA PHE A 14 11.56 -8.93 10.58
C PHE A 14 10.50 -7.82 10.65
N LYS A 15 10.89 -6.59 10.30
CA LYS A 15 9.97 -5.44 10.25
C LYS A 15 8.86 -5.71 9.23
N TYR A 16 7.63 -5.90 9.71
CA TYR A 16 6.49 -6.28 8.88
C TYR A 16 5.40 -5.21 8.79
N MET A 17 5.77 -3.94 8.98
CA MET A 17 4.88 -2.79 8.78
C MET A 17 3.55 -2.85 9.57
N GLY A 18 3.49 -3.65 10.65
CA GLY A 18 2.27 -3.87 11.44
C GLY A 18 1.21 -4.75 10.76
N LEU A 19 1.56 -5.46 9.67
CA LEU A 19 0.66 -6.37 8.97
C LEU A 19 0.51 -7.72 9.71
N PRO A 20 -0.58 -8.46 9.51
CA PRO A 20 -0.76 -9.78 10.12
C PRO A 20 0.25 -10.79 9.55
N PHE A 21 1.04 -11.42 10.42
CA PHE A 21 2.01 -12.43 10.01
C PHE A 21 1.57 -13.84 10.41
N HIS A 22 1.55 -14.75 9.43
CA HIS A 22 1.14 -16.14 9.60
C HIS A 22 2.30 -17.11 9.31
N ARG A 23 3.04 -17.51 10.36
CA ARG A 23 4.18 -18.46 10.26
C ARG A 23 3.80 -19.80 9.62
N SER A 24 2.56 -20.23 9.84
CA SER A 24 1.95 -21.42 9.23
C SER A 24 2.64 -22.75 9.56
N PHE A 25 3.27 -22.86 10.73
CA PHE A 25 3.86 -24.12 11.19
C PHE A 25 2.78 -25.13 11.62
N LYS A 26 3.18 -26.40 11.76
CA LYS A 26 2.27 -27.48 12.18
C LYS A 26 1.59 -27.19 13.53
N GLU A 27 2.31 -26.57 14.45
CA GLU A 27 1.82 -26.16 15.77
C GLU A 27 0.92 -24.91 15.74
N ASP A 28 0.87 -24.20 14.62
CA ASP A 28 -0.04 -23.06 14.42
C ASP A 28 -1.42 -23.48 13.87
N ILE A 29 -1.62 -24.76 13.55
CA ILE A 29 -2.88 -25.27 13.03
C ILE A 29 -3.95 -25.21 14.12
N ALA A 30 -4.94 -24.36 13.90
CA ALA A 30 -6.14 -24.24 14.72
C ALA A 30 -7.37 -24.65 13.88
N PRO A 31 -8.02 -25.79 14.14
CA PRO A 31 -9.25 -26.17 13.44
C PRO A 31 -10.34 -25.09 13.52
N LEU A 32 -11.24 -25.09 12.53
CA LEU A 32 -12.42 -24.25 12.57
C LEU A 32 -13.46 -24.88 13.51
N PRO A 33 -13.99 -24.15 14.51
CA PRO A 33 -15.10 -24.63 15.31
C PRO A 33 -16.38 -24.65 14.46
N ALA A 34 -17.23 -25.67 14.64
CA ALA A 34 -18.41 -25.89 13.79
C ALA A 34 -19.46 -24.77 13.85
N GLU A 35 -19.57 -24.07 14.98
CA GLU A 35 -20.71 -23.18 15.24
C GLU A 35 -20.31 -21.76 15.65
N LYS A 36 -19.02 -21.42 15.59
CA LYS A 36 -18.54 -20.10 16.01
C LYS A 36 -17.82 -19.41 14.86
N PRO A 37 -18.19 -18.17 14.49
CA PRO A 37 -17.41 -17.41 13.53
C PRO A 37 -16.01 -17.20 14.08
N VAL A 38 -15.02 -17.28 13.21
CA VAL A 38 -13.63 -16.92 13.53
C VAL A 38 -13.22 -15.75 12.67
N GLN A 39 -12.38 -14.88 13.23
CA GLN A 39 -11.79 -13.81 12.45
C GLN A 39 -10.68 -14.37 11.57
N LEU A 40 -10.71 -14.01 10.30
CA LEU A 40 -9.62 -14.20 9.36
C LEU A 40 -9.09 -12.82 8.99
N VAL A 41 -7.78 -12.62 9.13
CA VAL A 41 -7.11 -11.37 8.77
C VAL A 41 -6.14 -11.72 7.64
N PHE A 42 -6.16 -10.91 6.58
CA PHE A 42 -5.35 -11.14 5.39
C PHE A 42 -4.46 -9.93 5.19
N ASP A 43 -3.18 -10.16 4.92
CA ASP A 43 -2.39 -9.20 4.18
C ASP A 43 -2.71 -9.35 2.68
N LEU A 44 -2.87 -8.23 2.01
CA LEU A 44 -3.04 -8.19 0.57
C LEU A 44 -1.70 -7.81 -0.06
N HIS A 45 -1.41 -8.35 -1.24
CA HIS A 45 -0.24 -7.93 -2.00
C HIS A 45 -0.30 -6.41 -2.22
N PRO A 46 0.84 -5.71 -2.10
CA PRO A 46 0.88 -4.28 -2.27
C PRO A 46 0.43 -3.90 -3.68
N THR A 47 -0.37 -2.84 -3.76
CA THR A 47 -0.82 -2.27 -5.02
C THR A 47 -0.80 -0.75 -4.93
N SER A 48 -0.64 -0.09 -6.08
CA SER A 48 -0.74 1.36 -6.23
C SER A 48 -1.65 1.63 -7.40
N ASN A 49 -2.78 2.29 -7.14
CA ASN A 49 -3.76 2.60 -8.17
C ASN A 49 -4.49 3.91 -7.86
N ILE A 50 -4.73 4.70 -8.90
CA ILE A 50 -5.62 5.86 -8.83
C ILE A 50 -7.01 5.39 -9.28
N PHE A 51 -8.02 5.64 -8.45
CA PHE A 51 -9.41 5.34 -8.77
C PHE A 51 -10.08 6.62 -9.28
N ASP A 52 -10.12 6.77 -10.60
CA ASP A 52 -10.77 7.92 -11.25
C ASP A 52 -12.28 7.97 -11.00
N ALA A 53 -12.87 9.11 -11.30
CA ALA A 53 -14.32 9.29 -11.21
C ALA A 53 -15.06 8.24 -12.06
N GLY A 54 -16.04 7.56 -11.44
CA GLY A 54 -16.80 6.48 -12.08
C GLY A 54 -16.21 5.07 -11.86
N HIS A 55 -14.97 4.95 -11.40
CA HIS A 55 -14.40 3.65 -11.01
C HIS A 55 -14.98 3.14 -9.69
N ARG A 56 -14.86 1.83 -9.46
CA ARG A 56 -15.34 1.16 -8.24
C ARG A 56 -14.28 0.21 -7.70
N ILE A 57 -14.14 0.19 -6.37
CA ILE A 57 -13.38 -0.84 -5.68
C ILE A 57 -14.27 -2.05 -5.51
N ARG A 58 -13.79 -3.22 -5.91
CA ARG A 58 -14.50 -4.49 -5.78
C ARG A 58 -13.62 -5.47 -5.00
N VAL A 59 -14.20 -6.06 -3.97
CA VAL A 59 -13.57 -7.15 -3.22
C VAL A 59 -14.28 -8.44 -3.59
N THR A 60 -13.51 -9.42 -4.06
CA THR A 60 -14.00 -10.76 -4.37
C THR A 60 -13.44 -11.73 -3.35
N ILE A 61 -14.32 -12.52 -2.72
CA ILE A 61 -13.93 -13.59 -1.82
C ILE A 61 -14.21 -14.91 -2.53
N ALA A 62 -13.15 -15.64 -2.85
CA ALA A 62 -13.22 -16.98 -3.44
C ALA A 62 -12.66 -17.99 -2.44
N CYS A 63 -13.29 -19.16 -2.35
CA CYS A 63 -12.97 -20.17 -1.34
C CYS A 63 -12.15 -21.34 -1.91
N ALA A 64 -11.80 -21.26 -3.19
CA ALA A 64 -10.92 -22.19 -3.87
C ALA A 64 -10.13 -21.43 -4.96
N ASP A 65 -8.89 -21.85 -5.17
CA ASP A 65 -8.04 -21.40 -6.26
C ASP A 65 -7.31 -22.64 -6.80
N GLN A 66 -8.02 -23.35 -7.68
CA GLN A 66 -7.70 -24.70 -8.12
C GLN A 66 -6.33 -24.79 -8.81
N SER A 67 -5.96 -23.75 -9.57
CA SER A 67 -4.70 -23.73 -10.32
C SER A 67 -3.48 -23.49 -9.43
N ASN A 68 -3.66 -22.89 -8.25
CA ASN A 68 -2.56 -22.52 -7.37
C ASN A 68 -2.47 -23.39 -6.10
N PHE A 69 -3.56 -24.02 -5.67
CA PHE A 69 -3.59 -24.77 -4.42
C PHE A 69 -4.37 -26.08 -4.50
N GLN A 70 -3.83 -27.10 -3.83
CA GLN A 70 -4.54 -28.35 -3.58
C GLN A 70 -5.63 -28.12 -2.52
N THR A 71 -6.85 -27.84 -2.99
CA THR A 71 -8.04 -27.70 -2.14
C THR A 71 -8.74 -29.06 -2.05
N PRO A 72 -8.96 -29.63 -0.86
CA PRO A 72 -9.67 -30.90 -0.74
C PRO A 72 -11.13 -30.76 -1.19
N GLU A 73 -11.59 -31.70 -2.01
CA GLU A 73 -13.00 -31.81 -2.38
C GLU A 73 -13.78 -32.49 -1.25
N LEU A 74 -14.81 -31.80 -0.76
CA LEU A 74 -15.69 -32.29 0.31
C LEU A 74 -17.10 -32.49 -0.24
N SER A 75 -17.77 -33.54 0.20
CA SER A 75 -19.16 -33.84 -0.15
C SER A 75 -19.99 -34.04 1.13
N PRO A 76 -21.02 -33.20 1.37
CA PRO A 76 -21.43 -32.04 0.57
C PRO A 76 -20.37 -30.92 0.60
N PRO A 77 -20.37 -29.99 -0.39
CA PRO A 77 -19.47 -28.85 -0.35
C PRO A 77 -19.74 -27.99 0.89
N PRO A 78 -18.69 -27.45 1.54
CA PRO A 78 -18.86 -26.68 2.76
C PRO A 78 -19.61 -25.38 2.46
N GLN A 79 -20.57 -25.04 3.31
CA GLN A 79 -21.21 -23.74 3.27
C GLN A 79 -20.35 -22.72 4.01
N ILE A 80 -20.14 -21.56 3.38
CA ILE A 80 -19.34 -20.48 3.95
C ILE A 80 -20.26 -19.28 4.18
N THR A 81 -20.21 -18.76 5.40
CA THR A 81 -20.97 -17.57 5.81
C THR A 81 -19.98 -16.48 6.18
N ILE A 82 -20.12 -15.32 5.54
CA ILE A 82 -19.35 -14.12 5.86
C ILE A 82 -20.25 -13.22 6.68
N TYR A 83 -19.78 -12.85 7.87
CA TYR A 83 -20.53 -11.99 8.77
C TYR A 83 -20.16 -10.53 8.52
N GLN A 84 -21.16 -9.68 8.33
CA GLN A 84 -21.02 -8.23 8.22
C GLN A 84 -22.14 -7.57 9.03
N ASN A 85 -21.91 -7.39 10.32
CA ASN A 85 -22.84 -6.72 11.23
C ASN A 85 -22.06 -5.97 12.32
N SER A 86 -22.75 -5.26 13.21
CA SER A 86 -22.11 -4.46 14.27
C SER A 86 -21.21 -5.29 15.20
N ASN A 87 -21.54 -6.56 15.42
CA ASN A 87 -20.76 -7.45 16.29
C ASN A 87 -19.62 -8.15 15.52
N HIS A 88 -19.72 -8.22 14.19
CA HIS A 88 -18.77 -8.89 13.30
C HIS A 88 -18.55 -8.02 12.04
N ALA A 89 -17.84 -6.92 12.22
CA ALA A 89 -17.64 -5.92 11.17
C ALA A 89 -16.50 -6.36 10.23
N SER A 90 -16.82 -7.21 9.24
CA SER A 90 -15.87 -7.51 8.16
C SER A 90 -15.58 -6.25 7.33
N SER A 91 -14.31 -5.93 7.13
CA SER A 91 -13.86 -4.72 6.46
C SER A 91 -12.58 -4.95 5.66
N ILE A 92 -12.32 -4.08 4.69
CA ILE A 92 -11.02 -3.93 4.03
C ILE A 92 -10.40 -2.60 4.45
N SER A 93 -9.14 -2.62 4.86
CA SER A 93 -8.37 -1.41 5.13
C SER A 93 -7.53 -1.07 3.89
N LEU A 94 -7.67 0.16 3.39
CA LEU A 94 -6.95 0.65 2.23
C LEU A 94 -6.03 1.80 2.64
N PRO A 95 -4.75 1.79 2.26
CA PRO A 95 -3.82 2.89 2.53
C PRO A 95 -4.11 4.05 1.55
N VAL A 96 -5.21 4.78 1.79
CA VAL A 96 -5.60 5.92 0.95
C VAL A 96 -4.60 7.05 1.16
N VAL A 97 -3.82 7.34 0.12
CA VAL A 97 -3.00 8.55 0.08
C VAL A 97 -3.90 9.73 -0.25
N SER A 98 -3.84 10.78 0.56
CA SER A 98 -4.35 12.07 0.09
C SER A 98 -3.58 12.44 -1.17
N PRO A 99 -4.22 13.03 -2.20
CA PRO A 99 -3.46 13.65 -3.28
C PRO A 99 -2.45 14.55 -2.60
N GLY A 100 -1.16 14.17 -2.71
CA GLY A 100 -0.10 14.91 -2.06
C GLY A 100 -0.27 16.37 -2.43
N ILE A 101 0.05 17.28 -1.51
CA ILE A 101 0.21 18.70 -1.86
C ILE A 101 1.06 18.68 -3.12
N ALA A 102 0.44 18.91 -4.29
CA ALA A 102 1.19 19.12 -5.52
C ALA A 102 2.18 20.19 -5.11
N PHE A 103 3.48 20.00 -5.35
CA PHE A 103 4.50 20.98 -4.98
C PHE A 103 4.13 22.33 -5.63
N THR A 104 3.31 23.11 -4.95
CA THR A 104 2.80 24.42 -5.29
C THR A 104 3.55 25.44 -4.47
N ASP A 105 4.82 25.18 -4.17
CA ASP A 105 5.71 26.26 -3.81
C ASP A 105 6.30 26.89 -5.08
N THR A 106 5.39 27.30 -5.96
CA THR A 106 5.70 28.06 -7.17
C THR A 106 6.51 29.31 -6.81
N LYS A 107 6.29 29.88 -5.61
CA LYS A 107 7.09 31.00 -5.08
C LYS A 107 8.53 30.59 -4.83
N THR A 108 8.80 29.51 -4.11
CA THR A 108 10.18 29.04 -3.89
C THR A 108 10.87 28.67 -5.20
N PHE A 109 10.16 28.05 -6.14
CA PHE A 109 10.69 27.78 -7.48
C PHE A 109 11.05 29.08 -8.24
N ILE A 110 10.15 30.08 -8.26
CA ILE A 110 10.39 31.38 -8.91
C ILE A 110 11.55 32.12 -8.24
N ILE A 111 11.66 32.07 -6.91
CA ILE A 111 12.77 32.70 -6.16
C ILE A 111 14.10 32.06 -6.58
N ILE A 112 14.19 30.73 -6.60
CA ILE A 112 15.40 30.01 -7.01
C ILE A 112 15.79 30.39 -8.44
N VAL A 113 14.83 30.37 -9.38
CA VAL A 113 15.08 30.75 -10.78
C VAL A 113 15.56 32.21 -10.89
N SER A 114 14.94 33.12 -10.15
CA SER A 114 15.29 34.54 -10.14
C SER A 114 16.70 34.79 -9.60
N VAL A 115 17.09 34.10 -8.51
CA VAL A 115 18.44 34.18 -7.94
C VAL A 115 19.49 33.67 -8.93
N VAL A 116 19.22 32.56 -9.62
CA VAL A 116 20.12 32.02 -10.66
C VAL A 116 20.28 33.01 -11.80
N ILE A 117 19.19 33.61 -12.28
CA ILE A 117 19.23 34.62 -13.35
C ILE A 117 20.08 35.83 -12.94
N VAL A 118 19.87 36.36 -11.74
CA VAL A 118 20.64 37.51 -11.21
C VAL A 118 22.13 37.17 -11.11
N LEU A 119 22.48 35.98 -10.62
CA LEU A 119 23.87 35.53 -10.54
C LEU A 119 24.51 35.44 -11.93
N VAL A 120 23.82 34.89 -12.91
CA VAL A 120 24.32 34.81 -14.30
C VAL A 120 24.59 36.21 -14.86
N PHE A 121 23.66 37.15 -14.69
CA PHE A 121 23.89 38.53 -15.13
C PHE A 121 25.03 39.20 -14.38
N ALA A 122 25.15 39.01 -13.06
CA ALA A 122 26.25 39.55 -12.27
C ALA A 122 27.61 39.04 -12.77
N VAL A 123 27.72 37.75 -13.08
CA VAL A 123 28.94 37.14 -13.65
C VAL A 123 29.24 37.72 -15.04
N ILE A 124 28.23 37.86 -15.90
CA ILE A 124 28.41 38.47 -17.23
C ILE A 124 28.89 39.92 -17.12
N PHE A 125 28.25 40.72 -16.27
CA PHE A 125 28.63 42.11 -16.05
C PHE A 125 30.03 42.23 -15.46
N LEU A 126 30.38 41.39 -14.48
CA LEU A 126 31.72 41.35 -13.89
C LEU A 126 32.77 40.98 -14.95
N TYR A 127 32.48 39.99 -15.80
CA TYR A 127 33.36 39.60 -16.90
C TYR A 127 33.57 40.74 -17.90
N LEU A 128 32.48 41.41 -18.33
CA LEU A 128 32.56 42.56 -19.24
C LEU A 128 33.32 43.75 -18.62
N TYR A 129 33.12 43.99 -17.32
CA TYR A 129 33.82 45.02 -16.57
C TYR A 129 35.32 44.73 -16.46
N LEU A 130 35.70 43.50 -16.08
CA LEU A 130 37.11 43.10 -16.02
C LEU A 130 37.77 43.17 -17.40
N ARG A 131 37.06 42.72 -18.46
CA ARG A 131 37.55 42.77 -19.84
C ARG A 131 37.77 44.20 -20.34
N SER A 132 36.93 45.17 -19.94
CA SER A 132 37.11 46.58 -20.34
C SER A 132 38.28 47.25 -19.62
N ARG A 133 38.60 46.81 -18.40
CA ARG A 133 39.71 47.32 -17.59
C ARG A 133 41.07 46.69 -17.89
N LEU A 134 41.08 45.46 -18.40
CA LEU A 134 42.31 44.71 -18.73
C LEU A 134 42.83 44.92 -20.16
N LYS A 135 42.15 45.76 -20.97
CA LYS A 135 42.70 46.18 -22.28
C LYS A 135 43.91 47.09 -22.05
N THR A 136 45.09 46.46 -22.09
CA THR A 136 46.38 47.08 -22.43
C THR A 136 46.79 46.56 -23.80
#